data_AF-A0A8X7BFX7-F1
#
_entry.id   AF-A0A8X7BFX7-F1
#
_cell.length_a   1.000
_cell.length_b   1.000
_cell.length_c   1.000
_cell.angle_alpha   90.00
_cell.angle_beta   90.00
_cell.angle_gamma   90.00
#
_symmetry.space_group_name_H-M   'P 1'
#
loop_
_entity.id
_entity.type
_entity.pdbx_description
1 polymer ?
#
loop_
_entity_poly.entity_id
_entity_poly.type
_entity_poly.pdbx_seq_one_letter_code
_entity_poly.pdbx_strand_id
1 'polypeptide(L)'
;MTIFGVGNVAAPFDEINQYQLGRYISSNEAVWRILSFPIHERHPTVVHLVVHLENGQRVYFTADNVRARALVPPATTLTAFYSLCQDDLFAKTLLYSEVPKF
;
A
#
# COMPACT_ATOMS: atom_id res chain seq x y z
N MET A 1 17.55 -9.69 11.96
CA MET A 1 18.66 -8.80 12.33
C MET A 1 18.06 -7.46 12.76
N THR A 2 18.14 -7.13 14.03
CA THR A 2 17.62 -5.87 14.58
C THR A 2 18.67 -4.77 14.36
N ILE A 3 18.25 -3.65 13.78
CA ILE A 3 19.09 -2.45 13.66
C ILE A 3 18.97 -1.73 15.00
N PHE A 4 19.93 -1.97 15.90
CA PHE A 4 20.13 -1.06 17.03
C PHE A 4 20.71 0.24 16.45
N GLY A 5 19.90 1.29 16.42
CA GLY A 5 20.38 2.62 16.08
C GLY A 5 21.44 3.04 17.09
N VAL A 6 22.71 3.08 16.68
CA VAL A 6 23.74 3.80 17.43
C VAL A 6 23.50 5.29 17.16
N GLY A 7 22.52 5.85 17.87
CA GLY A 7 22.16 7.26 17.84
C GLY A 7 22.64 7.94 19.12
N ASN A 8 23.24 9.11 18.98
CA ASN A 8 23.68 9.93 20.10
C ASN A 8 22.47 10.31 20.97
N VAL A 9 22.46 9.94 22.25
CA VAL A 9 21.32 10.06 23.19
C VAL A 9 20.85 11.52 23.38
N ALA A 10 21.62 12.49 22.90
CA ALA A 10 21.32 13.92 22.96
C ALA A 10 20.57 14.48 21.73
N ALA A 11 20.33 13.71 20.68
CA ALA A 11 19.57 14.17 19.51
C ALA A 11 18.06 13.98 19.72
N PRO A 12 17.20 14.91 19.28
CA PRO A 12 15.75 14.75 19.35
C PRO A 12 15.30 13.48 18.62
N PHE A 13 14.36 12.74 19.22
CA PHE A 13 13.82 11.49 18.70
C PHE A 13 13.01 11.75 17.43
N ASP A 14 13.65 11.56 16.28
CA ASP A 14 13.02 11.67 14.97
C ASP A 14 12.48 10.30 14.53
N GLU A 15 11.21 10.05 14.88
CA GLU A 15 10.48 8.83 14.53
C GLU A 15 10.42 8.60 13.01
N ILE A 16 10.34 9.68 12.22
CA ILE A 16 10.26 9.60 10.76
C ILE A 16 11.56 9.05 10.20
N ASN A 17 12.69 9.59 10.66
CA ASN A 17 14.02 9.13 10.24
C ASN A 17 14.25 7.67 10.66
N GLN A 18 13.89 7.31 11.89
CA GLN A 18 14.01 5.94 12.38
C GLN A 18 13.15 4.96 11.57
N TYR A 19 11.93 5.35 11.21
CA TYR A 19 11.05 4.56 10.36
C TYR A 19 11.61 4.40 8.94
N GLN A 20 12.26 5.43 8.38
CA GLN A 20 12.92 5.34 7.07
C GLN A 20 14.16 4.44 7.10
N LEU A 21 15.03 4.58 8.12
CA LEU A 21 16.22 3.75 8.29
C LEU A 21 15.90 2.29 8.64
N GLY A 22 14.78 2.04 9.32
CA GLY A 22 14.32 0.71 9.69
C GLY A 22 13.77 -0.12 8.53
N ARG A 23 13.60 0.46 7.33
CA ARG A 23 13.10 -0.25 6.13
C ARG A 23 14.19 -1.12 5.52
N TYR A 24 14.42 -2.28 6.13
CA TYR A 24 15.16 -3.37 5.51
C TYR A 24 14.24 -4.19 4.60
N ILE A 25 14.64 -4.41 3.35
CA ILE A 25 14.01 -5.36 2.43
C ILE A 25 15.01 -6.48 2.20
N SER A 26 14.64 -7.72 2.52
CA SER A 26 15.49 -8.89 2.26
C SER A 26 15.67 -9.12 0.75
N SER A 27 16.78 -9.72 0.33
CA SER A 27 17.02 -10.04 -1.08
C SER A 27 15.87 -10.87 -1.68
N ASN A 28 15.32 -11.81 -0.91
CA ASN A 28 14.16 -12.61 -1.34
C ASN A 28 12.90 -11.76 -1.54
N GLU A 29 12.63 -10.78 -0.67
CA GLU A 29 11.49 -9.87 -0.84
C GLU A 29 11.68 -8.93 -2.04
N ALA A 30 12.90 -8.46 -2.28
CA ALA A 30 13.21 -7.63 -3.45
C ALA A 30 12.99 -8.39 -4.77
N VAL A 31 13.50 -9.64 -4.85
CA VAL A 31 13.31 -10.50 -6.03
C VAL A 31 11.83 -10.81 -6.24
N TRP A 32 11.06 -11.07 -5.17
CA TRP A 32 9.62 -11.25 -5.24
C TRP A 32 8.90 -10.03 -5.82
N ARG A 33 9.21 -8.81 -5.33
CA ARG A 33 8.59 -7.57 -5.83
C ARG A 33 8.92 -7.28 -7.29
N ILE A 34 10.11 -7.64 -7.77
CA ILE A 34 10.54 -7.40 -9.15
C ILE A 34 9.97 -8.44 -10.10
N LEU A 35 10.10 -9.72 -9.77
CA LEU A 35 9.78 -10.80 -10.69
C LEU A 35 8.33 -11.31 -10.56
N SER A 36 7.66 -11.03 -9.44
CA SER A 36 6.30 -11.48 -9.14
C SER A 36 6.08 -12.99 -9.24
N PHE A 37 7.14 -13.80 -9.23
CA PHE A 37 7.02 -15.25 -9.12
C PHE A 37 6.52 -15.64 -7.72
N PRO A 38 5.72 -16.71 -7.59
CA PRO A 38 5.39 -17.26 -6.28
C PRO A 38 6.64 -17.90 -5.67
N ILE A 39 7.37 -17.16 -4.83
CA ILE A 39 8.62 -17.62 -4.20
C ILE A 39 8.33 -18.45 -2.94
N HIS A 40 7.21 -18.20 -2.26
CA HIS A 40 6.76 -18.96 -1.10
C HIS A 40 5.27 -18.74 -0.87
N GLU A 41 4.54 -19.81 -0.53
CA GLU A 41 3.18 -19.70 0.00
C GLU A 41 3.26 -19.25 1.47
N ARG A 42 2.76 -18.06 1.78
CA ARG A 42 2.57 -17.63 3.17
C ARG A 42 1.24 -18.17 3.67
N HIS A 43 1.30 -18.95 4.74
CA HIS A 43 0.14 -19.28 5.55
C HIS A 43 0.25 -18.57 6.92
N PRO A 44 -0.66 -17.64 7.25
CA PRO A 44 -1.74 -17.13 6.41
C PRO A 44 -1.26 -16.14 5.34
N THR A 45 -1.99 -16.04 4.23
CA THR A 45 -1.68 -15.08 3.17
C THR A 45 -1.98 -13.67 3.65
N VAL A 46 -0.99 -12.77 3.55
CA VAL A 46 -1.15 -11.36 3.91
C VAL A 46 -1.25 -10.54 2.64
N VAL A 47 -2.38 -9.88 2.42
CA VAL A 47 -2.62 -8.98 1.29
C VAL A 47 -2.61 -7.54 1.79
N HIS A 48 -1.84 -6.68 1.13
CA HIS A 48 -1.82 -5.26 1.45
C HIS A 48 -2.99 -4.56 0.77
N LEU A 49 -3.96 -4.09 1.57
CA LEU A 49 -5.08 -3.30 1.07
C LEU A 49 -4.61 -1.89 0.71
N VAL A 50 -5.07 -1.38 -0.43
CA VAL A 50 -4.72 -0.03 -0.88
C VAL A 50 -5.56 0.97 -0.08
N VAL A 51 -4.99 1.53 0.98
CA VAL A 51 -5.63 2.56 1.82
C VAL A 51 -4.91 3.89 1.64
N HIS A 52 -5.67 4.95 1.42
CA HIS A 52 -5.17 6.31 1.27
C HIS A 52 -6.21 7.32 1.73
N LEU A 53 -5.75 8.55 2.01
CA LEU A 53 -6.63 9.69 2.28
C LEU A 53 -7.30 10.15 0.98
N GLU A 54 -8.30 11.02 1.11
CA GLU A 54 -8.94 11.68 -0.03
C GLU A 54 -7.89 12.37 -0.90
N ASN A 55 -7.91 12.11 -2.21
CA ASN A 55 -6.92 12.58 -3.19
C ASN A 55 -5.45 12.17 -2.92
N GLY A 56 -5.22 11.31 -1.92
CA GLY A 56 -3.91 10.76 -1.58
C GLY A 56 -3.57 9.46 -2.31
N GLN A 57 -4.31 9.10 -3.37
CA GLN A 57 -4.02 7.88 -4.13
C GLN A 57 -2.67 7.96 -4.84
N ARG A 58 -1.98 6.82 -4.87
CA ARG A 58 -0.78 6.66 -5.69
C ARG A 58 -1.17 6.53 -7.16
N VAL A 59 -0.74 7.49 -7.97
CA VAL A 59 -1.01 7.52 -9.41
C VAL A 59 0.30 7.43 -10.18
N TYR A 60 0.39 6.48 -11.11
CA TYR A 60 1.48 6.40 -12.08
C TYR A 60 1.11 7.20 -13.33
N PHE A 61 2.04 7.95 -13.90
CA PHE A 61 1.80 8.79 -15.06
C PHE A 61 3.02 8.82 -15.99
N THR A 62 2.78 9.24 -17.23
CA THR A 62 3.78 9.56 -18.25
C THR A 62 3.71 11.06 -18.56
N ALA A 63 4.71 11.59 -19.28
CA ALA A 63 4.72 13.01 -19.67
C ALA A 63 3.44 13.41 -20.42
N ASP A 64 2.89 12.51 -21.24
CA ASP A 64 1.71 12.77 -22.07
C ASP A 64 0.40 12.79 -21.27
N ASN A 65 0.32 12.07 -20.15
CA ASN A 65 -0.95 11.86 -19.42
C ASN A 65 -1.00 12.50 -18.03
N VAL A 66 0.09 13.16 -17.58
CA VAL A 66 0.18 13.75 -16.23
C VAL A 66 -0.98 14.71 -15.95
N ARG A 67 -1.34 15.57 -16.90
CA ARG A 67 -2.42 16.55 -16.73
C ARG A 67 -3.78 15.88 -16.61
N ALA A 68 -4.03 14.87 -17.46
CA ALA A 68 -5.28 14.11 -17.42
C ALA A 68 -5.41 13.34 -16.09
N ARG A 69 -4.35 12.68 -15.63
CA ARG A 69 -4.32 11.89 -14.40
C ARG A 69 -4.37 12.73 -13.13
N ALA A 70 -3.88 13.97 -13.16
CA ALA A 70 -3.99 14.90 -12.05
C ALA A 70 -5.42 15.43 -11.89
N LEU A 71 -6.14 15.64 -12.99
CA LEU A 71 -7.54 16.10 -12.97
C LEU A 71 -8.51 14.97 -12.67
N VAL A 72 -8.29 13.81 -13.29
CA VAL A 72 -9.13 12.61 -13.16
C VAL A 72 -8.23 11.44 -12.78
N PRO A 73 -7.98 11.25 -11.48
CA PRO A 73 -7.18 10.13 -11.02
C PRO A 73 -7.91 8.81 -11.30
N PRO A 74 -7.18 7.75 -11.66
CA PRO A 74 -7.77 6.43 -11.89
C PRO A 74 -8.39 5.89 -10.60
N ALA A 75 -9.49 5.14 -10.73
CA ALA A 75 -10.12 4.47 -9.60
C ALA A 75 -9.14 3.47 -8.96
N THR A 76 -8.98 3.57 -7.65
CA THR A 76 -8.31 2.56 -6.82
C THR A 76 -9.32 1.51 -6.36
N THR A 77 -8.82 0.38 -5.90
CA THR A 77 -9.64 -0.68 -5.30
C THR A 77 -10.46 -0.17 -4.10
N LEU A 78 -9.95 0.81 -3.35
CA LEU A 78 -10.68 1.43 -2.24
C LEU A 78 -11.79 2.36 -2.73
N THR A 79 -11.53 3.21 -3.72
CA THR A 79 -12.59 4.06 -4.29
C THR A 79 -13.67 3.23 -4.98
N ALA A 80 -13.30 2.14 -5.64
CA ALA A 80 -14.25 1.20 -6.23
C ALA A 80 -15.11 0.51 -5.16
N PHE A 81 -14.52 0.14 -4.02
CA PHE A 81 -15.27 -0.39 -2.88
C PHE A 81 -16.28 0.63 -2.34
N TYR A 82 -15.91 1.91 -2.23
CA TYR A 82 -16.86 2.94 -1.80
C TYR A 82 -18.00 3.15 -2.80
N SER A 83 -17.70 3.17 -4.10
CA SER A 83 -18.75 3.24 -5.13
C SER A 83 -19.69 2.02 -5.06
N LEU A 84 -19.15 0.81 -4.92
CA LEU A 84 -19.94 -0.41 -4.76
C LEU A 84 -20.85 -0.34 -3.53
N CYS A 85 -20.32 0.14 -2.42
CA CYS A 85 -21.09 0.35 -1.20
C CYS A 85 -22.12 1.48 -1.31
N GLN A 86 -22.13 2.32 -2.34
CA GLN A 86 -23.25 3.26 -2.55
C GLN A 86 -24.45 2.55 -3.18
N ASP A 87 -24.19 1.66 -4.13
CA ASP A 87 -25.20 1.04 -4.97
C ASP A 87 -25.74 -0.29 -4.43
N ASP A 88 -24.93 -1.04 -3.67
CA ASP A 88 -25.27 -2.40 -3.21
C ASP A 88 -25.39 -2.49 -1.68
N LEU A 89 -26.56 -2.93 -1.20
CA LEU A 89 -26.82 -3.17 0.22
C LEU A 89 -26.05 -4.38 0.78
N PHE A 90 -25.79 -5.41 -0.02
CA PHE A 90 -25.00 -6.56 0.38
C PHE A 90 -23.54 -6.16 0.58
N ALA A 91 -22.98 -5.37 -0.34
CA ALA A 91 -21.61 -4.89 -0.22
C ALA A 91 -21.36 -4.07 1.07
N LYS A 92 -22.36 -3.31 1.55
CA LYS A 92 -22.29 -2.57 2.84
C LYS A 92 -22.13 -3.48 4.06
N THR A 93 -22.50 -4.76 3.95
CA THR A 93 -22.36 -5.73 5.04
C THR A 93 -20.97 -6.36 5.10
N LEU A 94 -20.16 -6.19 4.05
CA LEU A 94 -18.84 -6.81 3.91
C LEU A 94 -17.73 -5.86 4.34
N LEU A 95 -16.65 -6.43 4.88
CA LEU A 95 -15.39 -5.71 5.03
C LEU A 95 -14.71 -5.53 3.68
N TYR A 96 -13.88 -4.50 3.57
CA TYR A 96 -13.13 -4.23 2.33
C TYR A 96 -12.27 -5.42 1.87
N SER A 97 -11.72 -6.20 2.80
CA SER A 97 -10.96 -7.43 2.51
C SER A 97 -11.81 -8.61 2.05
N GLU A 98 -13.13 -8.57 2.25
CA GLU A 98 -14.05 -9.67 1.96
C GLU A 98 -14.71 -9.53 0.60
N VAL A 99 -14.86 -8.30 0.10
CA VAL A 99 -15.49 -8.02 -1.21
C VAL A 99 -14.91 -8.84 -2.36
N PRO A 100 -13.58 -9.03 -2.50
CA PRO A 100 -13.04 -9.83 -3.61
C PRO A 100 -13.34 -11.34 -3.55
N LYS A 101 -13.96 -11.83 -2.48
CA LYS A 101 -14.30 -13.26 -2.31
C LYS A 101 -15.67 -13.63 -2.89
N PHE A 102 -16.45 -12.63 -3.31
CA PHE A 102 -17.78 -12.77 -3.89
C PHE A 102 -17.78 -12.29 -5.34
#